data_AF-A0A932DQ54-F1
#
_entry.id   AF-A0A932DQ54-F1
#
_cell.length_a   1.000
_cell.length_b   1.000
_cell.length_c   1.000
_cell.angle_alpha   90.00
_cell.angle_beta   90.00
_cell.angle_gamma   90.00
#
_symmetry.space_group_name_H-M   'P 1'
#
loop_
_entity.id
_entity.type
_entity.pdbx_description
1 polymer ?
#
loop_
_entity_poly.entity_id
_entity_poly.type
_entity_poly.pdbx_seq_one_letter_code
_entity_poly.pdbx_strand_id
1 'polypeptide(L)'
;MPLPRVKGLKGYRDKGFEEISAPLRVEEIERQLATERLGKTLHYFPEIDSTNNYARNLAEQGAMEGEVVIAESQTRGKGRLGRSWVSPAGRNLYLSVILRPKLSPLHAPQITLMSAVALAETIQSFIPFPPEIKWPNDILV
;
A
#
# COMPACT_ATOMS: atom_id res chain seq x y z
N MET A 1 14.50 -25.96 31.18
CA MET A 1 13.80 -26.37 29.95
C MET A 1 14.12 -25.34 28.86
N PRO A 2 14.94 -25.65 27.85
CA PRO A 2 15.32 -24.66 26.85
C PRO A 2 14.22 -24.49 25.80
N LEU A 3 13.92 -23.24 25.45
CA LEU A 3 12.95 -22.88 24.41
C LEU A 3 13.40 -23.41 23.03
N PRO A 4 12.48 -23.84 22.17
CA PRO A 4 12.83 -24.34 20.85
C PRO A 4 13.38 -23.21 19.98
N ARG A 5 14.55 -23.44 19.37
CA ARG A 5 15.13 -22.59 18.33
C ARG A 5 14.16 -22.52 17.15
N VAL A 6 13.69 -21.32 16.82
CA VAL A 6 12.93 -21.08 15.59
C VAL A 6 13.86 -21.34 14.40
N LYS A 7 13.66 -22.47 13.71
CA LYS A 7 14.28 -22.77 12.43
C LYS A 7 13.89 -21.68 11.43
N GLY A 8 14.89 -21.19 10.70
CA GLY A 8 14.77 -20.07 9.76
C GLY A 8 13.55 -20.19 8.84
N LEU A 9 12.83 -19.08 8.71
CA LEU A 9 11.84 -18.87 7.67
C LEU A 9 12.55 -19.07 6.32
N LYS A 10 12.24 -20.19 5.66
CA LYS A 10 12.62 -20.45 4.28
C LYS A 10 11.84 -19.43 3.44
N GLY A 11 12.48 -18.29 3.16
CA GLY A 11 11.94 -17.30 2.24
C GLY A 11 11.60 -17.97 0.92
N TYR A 12 10.37 -17.80 0.47
CA TYR A 12 9.96 -18.19 -0.87
C TYR A 12 10.90 -17.47 -1.84
N ARG A 13 11.77 -18.26 -2.50
CA ARG A 13 12.70 -17.77 -3.53
C ARG A 13 11.89 -17.30 -4.72
N ASP A 14 12.21 -16.08 -5.16
CA ASP A 14 11.97 -15.47 -6.47
C ASP A 14 11.48 -16.46 -7.54
N LYS A 15 10.17 -16.71 -7.59
CA LYS A 15 9.56 -17.08 -8.86
C LYS A 15 9.51 -15.79 -9.64
N GLY A 16 10.26 -15.71 -10.74
CA GLY A 16 10.35 -14.52 -11.58
C GLY A 16 8.96 -14.04 -11.97
N PHE A 17 8.50 -12.98 -11.32
CA PHE A 17 7.39 -12.20 -11.82
C PHE A 17 7.90 -11.51 -13.09
N GLU A 18 7.21 -11.70 -14.21
CA GLU A 18 7.51 -10.94 -15.42
C GLU A 18 7.41 -9.45 -15.06
N GLU A 19 8.46 -8.69 -15.35
CA GLU A 19 8.48 -7.24 -15.12
C GLU A 19 7.39 -6.63 -16.00
N ILE A 20 6.35 -6.07 -15.38
CA ILE A 20 5.35 -5.30 -16.10
C ILE A 20 6.04 -3.99 -16.46
N SER A 21 6.58 -3.91 -17.67
CA SER A 21 7.46 -2.80 -18.08
C SER A 21 6.70 -1.51 -18.40
N ALA A 22 5.37 -1.54 -18.41
CA ALA A 22 4.55 -0.39 -18.75
C ALA A 22 4.20 0.39 -17.48
N PRO A 23 4.48 1.70 -17.43
CA PRO A 23 4.07 2.54 -16.30
C PRO A 23 2.54 2.60 -16.20
N LEU A 24 2.04 2.94 -15.02
CA LEU A 24 0.64 3.17 -14.75
C LEU A 24 0.10 4.28 -15.67
N ARG A 25 -1.02 4.00 -16.33
CA ARG A 25 -1.73 4.96 -17.17
C ARG A 25 -2.75 5.71 -16.31
N VAL A 26 -2.33 6.83 -15.75
CA VAL A 26 -3.14 7.62 -14.80
C VAL A 26 -4.49 7.99 -15.38
N GLU A 27 -4.54 8.38 -16.65
CA GLU A 27 -5.78 8.77 -17.32
C GLU A 27 -6.75 7.60 -17.48
N GLU A 28 -6.24 6.37 -17.59
CA GLU A 28 -7.07 5.16 -17.64
C GLU A 28 -7.65 4.84 -16.26
N ILE A 29 -6.83 4.99 -15.21
CA ILE A 29 -7.27 4.83 -13.82
C ILE A 29 -8.38 5.84 -13.51
N GLU A 30 -8.18 7.13 -13.82
CA GLU A 30 -9.19 8.18 -13.59
C GLU A 30 -10.50 7.90 -14.30
N ARG A 31 -10.46 7.37 -15.53
CA ARG A 31 -11.66 7.00 -16.30
C ARG A 31 -12.40 5.79 -15.74
N GLN A 32 -11.67 4.82 -15.18
CA GLN A 32 -12.25 3.57 -14.70
C GLN A 32 -12.66 3.62 -13.21
N LEU A 33 -12.18 4.60 -12.46
CA LEU A 33 -12.52 4.78 -11.05
C LEU A 33 -13.98 5.20 -10.82
N ALA A 34 -14.80 4.22 -10.46
CA ALA A 34 -16.22 4.38 -10.11
C ALA A 34 -16.46 4.85 -8.66
N THR A 35 -15.40 5.06 -7.88
CA THR A 35 -15.49 5.60 -6.51
C THR A 35 -16.14 6.98 -6.50
N GLU A 36 -16.82 7.37 -5.43
CA GLU A 36 -17.36 8.73 -5.31
C GLU A 36 -16.37 9.71 -4.66
N ARG A 37 -15.54 9.21 -3.74
CA ARG A 37 -14.68 10.02 -2.86
C ARG A 37 -13.19 9.76 -3.04
N LEU A 38 -12.79 8.50 -3.13
CA LEU A 38 -11.37 8.12 -3.21
C LEU A 38 -10.86 8.21 -4.64
N GLY A 39 -9.66 8.73 -4.86
CA GLY A 39 -8.99 8.73 -6.16
C GLY A 39 -9.57 9.72 -7.18
N LYS A 40 -10.32 10.74 -6.74
CA LYS A 40 -10.77 11.84 -7.62
C LYS A 40 -9.69 12.86 -7.94
N THR A 41 -8.65 12.88 -7.13
CA THR A 41 -7.40 13.59 -7.40
C THR A 41 -6.26 12.59 -7.23
N LEU A 42 -5.53 12.34 -8.31
CA LEU A 42 -4.36 11.46 -8.32
C LEU A 42 -3.08 12.29 -8.47
N HIS A 43 -2.15 12.09 -7.54
CA HIS A 43 -0.80 12.65 -7.61
C HIS A 43 0.15 11.51 -8.01
N TYR A 44 0.54 11.47 -9.28
CA TYR A 44 1.39 10.41 -9.82
C TYR A 44 2.85 10.86 -9.97
N PHE A 45 3.76 9.97 -9.60
CA PHE A 45 5.21 10.21 -9.70
C PHE A 45 5.94 8.99 -10.30
N PRO A 46 6.79 9.19 -11.31
CA PRO A 46 7.72 8.13 -11.74
C PRO A 46 8.69 7.71 -10.62
N GLU A 47 9.10 8.64 -9.78
CA GLU A 47 9.93 8.36 -8.61
C GLU A 47 9.69 9.42 -7.52
N ILE A 48 9.64 9.00 -6.26
CA ILE A 48 9.48 9.89 -5.10
C ILE A 48 10.30 9.40 -3.90
N ASP A 49 10.46 10.21 -2.86
CA ASP A 49 11.08 9.74 -1.62
C ASP A 49 10.18 8.71 -0.91
N SER A 50 8.93 9.07 -0.65
CA SER A 50 7.90 8.18 -0.14
C SER A 50 6.51 8.76 -0.41
N THR A 51 5.62 7.96 -0.99
CA THR A 51 4.21 8.34 -1.23
C THR A 51 3.54 8.80 0.07
N ASN A 52 3.86 8.15 1.20
CA ASN A 52 3.29 8.48 2.50
C ASN A 52 3.83 9.79 3.09
N ASN A 53 5.11 10.13 2.86
CA ASN A 53 5.62 11.45 3.28
C ASN A 53 4.96 12.56 2.47
N TYR A 54 4.83 12.37 1.16
CA TYR A 54 4.18 13.34 0.29
C TYR A 54 2.70 13.52 0.63
N ALA A 55 1.97 12.42 0.84
CA ALA A 55 0.58 12.45 1.28
C ALA A 55 0.41 13.16 2.63
N ARG A 56 1.34 12.98 3.58
CA ARG A 56 1.34 13.73 4.85
C ARG A 56 1.50 15.23 4.61
N ASN A 57 2.46 15.64 3.79
CA ASN A 57 2.70 17.05 3.48
C ASN A 57 1.47 17.69 2.81
N LEU A 58 0.84 16.99 1.86
CA LEU A 58 -0.42 17.43 1.25
C LEU A 58 -1.53 17.58 2.28
N ALA A 59 -1.69 16.61 3.18
CA ALA A 59 -2.70 16.67 4.23
C ALA A 59 -2.52 17.86 5.17
N GLU A 60 -1.27 18.18 5.53
CA GLU A 60 -0.89 19.38 6.31
C GLU A 60 -1.18 20.69 5.56
N GLN A 61 -1.07 20.68 4.23
CA GLN A 61 -1.41 21.82 3.36
C GLN A 61 -2.91 21.95 3.07
N GLY A 62 -3.74 21.05 3.60
CA GLY A 62 -5.19 21.13 3.47
C GLY A 62 -5.79 20.28 2.35
N ALA A 63 -5.05 19.30 1.80
CA ALA A 63 -5.58 18.35 0.83
C ALA A 63 -6.88 17.69 1.31
N MET A 64 -7.80 17.48 0.38
CA MET A 64 -9.11 16.92 0.64
C MET A 64 -9.03 15.43 0.99
N GLU A 65 -10.09 14.93 1.60
CA GLU A 65 -10.24 13.50 1.81
C GLU A 65 -10.37 12.77 0.46
N GLY A 66 -9.68 11.64 0.34
CA GLY A 66 -9.72 10.79 -0.84
C GLY A 66 -8.69 11.13 -1.90
N GLU A 67 -7.87 12.17 -1.73
CA GLU A 67 -6.70 12.37 -2.57
C GLU A 67 -5.71 11.20 -2.42
N VAL A 68 -5.15 10.75 -3.55
CA VAL A 68 -4.27 9.57 -3.60
C VAL A 68 -2.94 9.96 -4.22
N VAL A 69 -1.86 9.53 -3.58
CA VAL A 69 -0.49 9.64 -4.10
C VAL A 69 -0.07 8.26 -4.59
N ILE A 70 0.40 8.16 -5.82
CA ILE A 70 0.86 6.91 -6.45
C ILE A 70 2.26 7.14 -7.00
N ALA A 71 3.13 6.14 -6.89
CA ALA A 71 4.44 6.19 -7.51
C ALA A 71 4.85 4.86 -8.15
N GLU A 72 5.67 4.94 -9.21
CA GLU A 72 6.32 3.77 -9.78
C GLU A 72 7.46 3.28 -8.89
N SER A 73 8.22 4.16 -8.25
CA SER A 73 9.30 3.79 -7.31
C SER A 73 9.39 4.71 -6.10
N GLN A 74 10.04 4.24 -5.03
CA GLN A 74 10.38 5.07 -3.87
C GLN A 74 11.87 4.93 -3.50
N THR A 75 12.57 6.06 -3.38
CA THR A 75 13.99 6.09 -2.98
C THR A 75 14.17 5.93 -1.47
N ARG A 76 13.15 6.26 -0.69
CA ARG A 76 13.15 6.23 0.79
C ARG A 76 11.86 5.61 1.33
N GLY A 77 11.40 4.52 0.70
CA GLY A 77 10.24 3.75 1.15
C GLY A 77 10.39 3.32 2.63
N LYS A 78 9.31 3.45 3.41
CA LYS A 78 9.32 3.21 4.86
C LYS A 78 8.27 2.17 5.25
N GLY A 79 8.70 1.17 6.00
CA GLY A 79 7.85 0.27 6.77
C GLY A 79 7.71 0.72 8.23
N ARG A 80 7.09 -0.15 9.04
CA ARG A 80 6.93 0.10 10.48
C ARG A 80 8.28 0.10 11.21
N LEU A 81 8.32 0.82 12.34
CA LEU A 81 9.49 0.87 13.24
C LEU A 81 10.80 1.28 12.53
N GLY A 82 10.69 2.17 11.53
CA GLY A 82 11.85 2.72 10.82
C GLY A 82 12.52 1.77 9.82
N ARG A 83 11.92 0.61 9.52
CA ARG A 83 12.45 -0.32 8.51
C ARG A 83 12.33 0.30 7.12
N SER A 84 13.33 0.06 6.27
CA SER A 84 13.24 0.42 4.84
C SER A 84 12.27 -0.52 4.12
N TRP A 85 11.55 0.02 3.14
CA TRP A 85 10.69 -0.73 2.23
C TRP A 85 11.25 -0.64 0.81
N VAL A 86 11.73 -1.77 0.28
CA VAL A 86 12.33 -1.85 -1.07
C VAL A 86 11.24 -1.58 -2.10
N SER A 87 11.44 -0.53 -2.92
CA SER A 87 10.39 0.01 -3.78
C SER A 87 10.84 0.24 -5.23
N PRO A 88 11.22 -0.81 -6.00
CA PRO A 88 11.61 -0.68 -7.40
C PRO A 88 10.43 -0.38 -8.33
N ALA A 89 10.73 0.27 -9.45
CA ALA A 89 9.77 0.52 -10.55
C ALA A 89 9.30 -0.78 -11.23
N GLY A 90 8.07 -0.77 -11.76
CA GLY A 90 7.51 -1.85 -12.59
C GLY A 90 7.26 -3.19 -11.89
N ARG A 91 7.31 -3.22 -10.54
CA ARG A 91 7.16 -4.46 -9.76
C ARG A 91 6.02 -4.45 -8.76
N ASN A 92 5.80 -3.33 -8.08
CA ASN A 92 4.76 -3.21 -7.06
C ASN A 92 3.96 -1.91 -7.26
N LEU A 93 2.80 -1.86 -6.63
CA LEU A 93 1.99 -0.65 -6.51
C LEU A 93 2.34 0.07 -5.20
N TYR A 94 2.90 1.27 -5.29
CA TYR A 94 3.12 2.14 -4.13
C TYR A 94 2.07 3.24 -4.12
N LEU A 95 1.20 3.25 -3.10
CA LEU A 95 0.13 4.24 -2.99
C LEU A 95 -0.08 4.71 -1.55
N SER A 96 -0.63 5.91 -1.39
CA SER A 96 -1.05 6.45 -0.10
C SER A 96 -2.32 7.27 -0.26
N VAL A 97 -3.31 7.04 0.61
CA VAL A 97 -4.63 7.69 0.55
C VAL A 97 -4.80 8.61 1.74
N ILE A 98 -5.21 9.85 1.51
CA ILE A 98 -5.51 10.81 2.57
C ILE A 98 -6.95 10.58 3.05
N LEU A 99 -7.12 10.30 4.34
CA LEU A 99 -8.43 10.10 4.97
C LEU A 99 -8.70 11.19 6.01
N ARG A 100 -9.97 11.62 6.14
CA ARG A 100 -10.41 12.58 7.17
C ARG A 100 -11.62 12.02 7.95
N PRO A 101 -11.45 10.87 8.62
CA PRO A 101 -12.55 10.21 9.32
C PRO A 101 -13.03 11.08 10.50
N LYS A 102 -14.34 11.13 10.71
CA LYS A 102 -14.95 11.71 11.92
C LYS A 102 -14.82 10.73 13.08
N LEU A 103 -13.59 10.46 13.49
CA LEU A 103 -13.25 9.41 14.45
C LEU A 103 -12.21 9.93 15.45
N SER A 104 -12.35 9.56 16.72
CA SER A 104 -11.33 9.83 17.73
C SER A 104 -10.00 9.14 17.34
N PRO A 105 -8.84 9.77 17.57
CA PRO A 105 -7.53 9.15 17.36
C PRO A 105 -7.36 7.79 18.05
N LEU A 106 -8.04 7.59 19.19
CA LEU A 106 -8.04 6.30 19.92
C LEU A 106 -8.54 5.13 19.06
N HIS A 107 -9.47 5.40 18.15
CA HIS A 107 -10.07 4.40 17.28
C HIS A 107 -9.39 4.32 15.90
N ALA A 108 -8.42 5.19 15.60
CA ALA A 108 -7.68 5.16 14.32
C ALA A 108 -7.13 3.78 13.92
N PRO A 109 -6.68 2.89 14.85
CA PRO A 109 -6.26 1.54 14.49
C PRO A 109 -7.32 0.71 13.76
N GLN A 110 -8.61 1.00 13.94
CA GLN A 110 -9.70 0.33 13.23
C GLN A 110 -9.57 0.51 11.71
N ILE A 111 -9.06 1.64 11.24
CA ILE A 111 -8.84 1.91 9.81
C ILE A 111 -7.82 0.94 9.24
N THR A 112 -6.72 0.70 9.95
CA THR A 112 -5.70 -0.29 9.55
C THR A 112 -6.31 -1.69 9.43
N LEU A 113 -7.15 -2.08 10.39
CA LEU A 113 -7.81 -3.39 10.36
C LEU A 113 -8.78 -3.51 9.18
N MET A 114 -9.60 -2.48 8.93
CA MET A 114 -10.51 -2.44 7.78
C MET A 114 -9.74 -2.48 6.46
N SER A 115 -8.63 -1.74 6.34
CA SER A 115 -7.77 -1.77 5.15
C SER A 115 -7.16 -3.14 4.91
N ALA A 116 -6.75 -3.87 5.95
CA ALA A 116 -6.21 -5.22 5.81
C ALA A 116 -7.26 -6.20 5.27
N VAL A 117 -8.51 -6.12 5.76
CA VAL A 117 -9.63 -6.94 5.25
C VAL A 117 -9.95 -6.58 3.80
N ALA A 118 -10.12 -5.29 3.50
CA ALA A 118 -10.44 -4.83 2.14
C ALA A 118 -9.37 -5.21 1.12
N LEU A 119 -8.09 -5.12 1.50
CA LEU A 119 -6.98 -5.56 0.63
C LEU A 119 -6.94 -7.08 0.47
N ALA A 120 -7.23 -7.86 1.51
CA ALA A 120 -7.26 -9.32 1.40
C ALA A 120 -8.40 -9.78 0.46
N GLU A 121 -9.59 -9.20 0.60
CA GLU A 121 -10.73 -9.44 -0.31
C GLU A 121 -10.40 -9.03 -1.75
N THR A 122 -9.76 -7.87 -1.92
CA THR A 122 -9.32 -7.38 -3.24
C THR A 122 -8.29 -8.33 -3.86
N ILE A 123 -7.26 -8.74 -3.10
CA ILE A 123 -6.22 -9.64 -3.61
C ILE A 123 -6.80 -11.00 -3.99
N GLN A 124 -7.74 -11.53 -3.20
CA GLN A 124 -8.40 -12.81 -3.48
C GLN A 124 -9.04 -12.85 -4.88
N SER A 125 -9.53 -11.73 -5.42
CA SER A 125 -10.09 -11.71 -6.78
C SER A 125 -9.04 -11.86 -7.89
N PHE A 126 -7.74 -11.75 -7.57
CA PHE A 126 -6.63 -11.87 -8.53
C PHE A 126 -5.82 -13.16 -8.38
N ILE A 127 -6.01 -13.93 -7.31
CA ILE A 127 -5.20 -15.13 -7.03
C ILE A 127 -6.09 -16.37 -6.76
N PRO A 128 -5.61 -17.60 -7.08
CA PRO A 128 -6.41 -18.80 -6.93
C PRO A 128 -6.42 -19.42 -5.52
N PHE A 129 -5.70 -18.83 -4.57
CA PHE A 129 -5.59 -19.33 -3.19
C PHE A 129 -5.89 -18.21 -2.17
N PRO A 130 -6.31 -18.55 -0.95
CA PRO A 130 -6.77 -17.54 0.00
C PRO A 130 -5.60 -16.75 0.60
N PRO A 131 -5.62 -15.40 0.52
CA PRO A 131 -4.67 -14.58 1.23
C PRO A 131 -4.95 -14.63 2.74
N GLU A 132 -3.89 -14.61 3.54
CA GLU A 132 -3.97 -14.56 5.01
C GLU A 132 -3.59 -13.18 5.52
N ILE A 133 -4.35 -12.65 6.49
CA ILE A 133 -4.01 -11.40 7.16
C ILE A 133 -3.04 -11.71 8.30
N LYS A 134 -1.78 -11.29 8.13
CA LYS A 134 -0.83 -11.20 9.24
C LYS A 134 -1.09 -9.89 9.98
N TRP A 135 -1.91 -10.00 11.02
CA TRP A 135 -2.34 -8.84 11.78
C TRP A 135 -1.18 -8.03 12.38
N PRO A 136 -1.30 -6.69 12.41
CA PRO A 136 -2.49 -5.93 12.04
C PRO A 136 -2.50 -5.39 10.59
N ASN A 137 -1.42 -5.53 9.82
CA ASN A 137 -1.17 -4.65 8.67
C ASN A 137 -0.47 -5.30 7.46
N ASP A 138 -0.22 -6.61 7.50
CA ASP A 138 0.46 -7.32 6.41
C ASP A 138 -0.47 -8.40 5.85
N ILE A 139 -0.37 -8.65 4.54
CA ILE A 139 -1.08 -9.76 3.87
C ILE A 139 -0.05 -10.75 3.38
N LEU A 140 -0.33 -12.04 3.57
CA LEU A 140 0.47 -13.16 3.11
C LEU A 140 -0.29 -13.92 2.03
N VAL A 141 0.45 -14.37 1.03
CA VAL A 141 -0.01 -15.07 -0.18
C VAL A 141 0.94 -16.25 -0.35
#